data_AF-A0A962H750-F1
#
_entry.id   AF-A0A962H750-F1
#
_cell.length_a   1.000
_cell.length_b   1.000
_cell.length_c   1.000
_cell.angle_alpha   90.00
_cell.angle_beta   90.00
_cell.angle_gamma   90.00
#
_symmetry.space_group_name_H-M   'P 1'
#
loop_
_entity.id
_entity.type
_entity.pdbx_description
1 polymer ?
#
loop_
_entity_poly.entity_id
_entity_poly.type
_entity_poly.pdbx_seq_one_letter_code
_entity_poly.pdbx_strand_id
1 'polypeptide(L)'
;MVTPNRQLRWRWVLALTLLLWTPLALADLQVAAQRQSMAIGETLGLTISSNDGLDLSALDLSPIEADFQILSRSSSTSISLINGVRTNQMALQLELSPRRSGVLSIPQLSLSGQSSQPLQIQVSAAAQVNPRLDRSRDFILEVEVDTETPYVQQQIRYSVKLYFAISLSDGNLSEPTSDSALIERMGQDASYRTQIDGRTYQVVERHYAITPQSSGTLSIAPVTLNGRQSRGRGFFDRGQPISLASREVLLQVKPRPPGYGADPWLPARSLALTESIGSAPARVGEPLTRTLNLAAVGIPESLLPTLQMPATDRYQVYPDQPARNGSSQDGWLIAELEQKIAIVPSQPGTLELPAIEVRWWDVTSDEMKTARVEASTIEVLPGASPTSTPAPAADGALAPSSAPQSSTAAGQSAPGKFTRDGYFWAGIFAGMWLLTLILWLRDRRGRAMPTADIGGQPPAAGISAARRAMAQACKANDPTAAERAALDLFRARGGNSLPSAMALAQSLPEGAARNALASLDRVRFSNGEQAWSGSALLDAVDQITPPVTRATTPGSGLPPLYAGRPH
;
A
#
# COMPACT_ATOMS: atom_id res chain seq x y z
N MET A 1 19.42 93.86 34.23
CA MET A 1 20.08 92.55 34.04
C MET A 1 19.12 91.47 34.53
N VAL A 2 18.43 90.79 33.61
CA VAL A 2 17.43 89.77 33.92
C VAL A 2 18.09 88.40 33.77
N THR A 3 18.33 87.72 34.89
CA THR A 3 18.93 86.38 34.93
C THR A 3 17.96 85.34 34.37
N PRO A 4 18.37 84.48 33.43
CA PRO A 4 17.48 83.48 32.85
C PRO A 4 17.19 82.35 33.86
N ASN A 5 15.92 81.97 33.92
CA ASN A 5 15.34 81.08 34.91
C ASN A 5 15.85 79.63 34.77
N ARG A 6 16.96 79.33 35.46
CA ARG A 6 17.69 78.04 35.42
C ARG A 6 16.84 76.84 35.88
N GLN A 7 15.80 77.09 36.69
CA GLN A 7 14.85 76.09 37.20
C GLN A 7 13.90 75.55 36.11
N LEU A 8 13.57 76.37 35.10
CA LEU A 8 12.68 75.94 34.02
C LEU A 8 13.39 74.94 33.08
N ARG A 9 14.67 75.18 32.76
CA ARG A 9 15.47 74.30 31.90
C ARG A 9 15.68 72.91 32.51
N TRP A 10 15.80 72.81 33.84
CA TRP A 10 15.97 71.51 34.52
C TRP A 10 14.70 70.66 34.43
N ARG A 11 13.50 71.26 34.54
CA ARG A 11 12.21 70.56 34.42
C ARG A 11 11.97 70.02 33.00
N TRP A 12 12.37 70.76 31.97
CA TRP A 12 12.29 70.29 30.58
C TRP A 12 13.28 69.17 30.28
N VAL A 13 14.49 69.21 30.84
CA VAL A 13 15.48 68.14 30.68
C VAL A 13 15.02 66.85 31.39
N LEU A 14 14.46 66.94 32.61
CA LEU A 14 13.92 65.79 33.32
C LEU A 14 12.70 65.17 32.63
N ALA A 15 11.81 66.00 32.06
CA ALA A 15 10.69 65.54 31.26
C ALA A 15 11.16 64.87 29.94
N LEU A 16 12.22 65.39 29.30
CA LEU A 16 12.79 64.81 28.08
C LEU A 16 13.50 63.47 28.37
N THR A 17 14.19 63.34 29.51
CA THR A 17 14.84 62.07 29.90
C THR A 17 13.83 61.01 30.34
N LEU A 18 12.68 61.39 30.92
CA LEU A 18 11.61 60.45 31.26
C LEU A 18 10.84 59.97 30.01
N LEU A 19 10.79 60.79 28.95
CA LEU A 19 10.18 60.43 27.67
C LEU A 19 11.05 59.47 26.82
N LEU A 20 12.36 59.39 27.11
CA LEU A 20 13.31 58.47 26.44
C LEU A 20 13.40 57.08 27.07
N TRP A 21 12.67 56.83 28.17
CA TRP A 21 12.57 55.54 28.84
C TRP A 21 11.18 54.90 28.69
N THR A 22 10.48 55.20 27.60
CA THR A 22 9.36 54.36 27.19
C THR A 22 9.92 53.09 26.54
N PRO A 23 9.65 51.89 27.07
CA PRO A 23 9.98 50.68 26.34
C PRO A 23 9.19 50.72 25.03
N LEU A 24 9.89 50.76 23.90
CA LEU A 24 9.32 50.35 22.63
C LEU A 24 8.91 48.88 22.81
N ALA A 25 7.64 48.65 23.13
CA ALA A 25 7.04 47.34 23.03
C ALA A 25 6.95 47.02 21.54
N LEU A 26 8.05 46.55 20.95
CA LEU A 26 8.02 45.82 19.70
C LEU A 26 7.19 44.56 19.99
N ALA A 27 5.99 44.52 19.42
CA ALA A 27 5.17 43.32 19.44
C ALA A 27 5.98 42.20 18.77
N ASP A 28 6.20 41.12 19.53
CA ASP A 28 7.06 40.01 19.13
C ASP A 28 6.20 38.76 18.90
N LEU A 29 6.55 37.99 17.87
CA LEU A 29 5.91 36.71 17.57
C LEU A 29 6.50 35.67 18.53
N GLN A 30 5.73 35.26 19.54
CA GLN A 30 6.23 34.35 20.56
C GLN A 30 6.04 32.89 20.14
N VAL A 31 7.09 32.08 20.27
CA VAL A 31 7.07 30.64 19.98
C VAL A 31 7.52 29.90 21.24
N ALA A 32 6.68 28.99 21.73
CA ALA A 32 6.93 28.22 22.94
C ALA A 32 6.64 26.73 22.69
N ALA A 33 7.64 25.89 22.89
CA ALA A 33 7.45 24.44 22.88
C ALA A 33 7.10 23.93 24.29
N GLN A 34 6.25 22.92 24.37
CA GLN A 34 5.87 22.29 25.64
C GLN A 34 7.06 21.66 26.37
N ARG A 35 8.09 21.26 25.62
CA ARG A 35 9.35 20.67 26.09
C ARG A 35 10.46 20.93 25.09
N GLN A 36 11.71 20.93 25.54
CA GLN A 36 12.91 21.13 24.69
C GLN A 36 13.69 19.82 24.44
N SER A 37 13.23 18.69 24.99
CA SER A 37 13.80 17.37 24.78
C SER A 37 12.71 16.31 24.60
N MET A 38 12.90 15.40 23.65
CA MET A 38 11.96 14.31 23.33
C MET A 38 12.68 13.12 22.67
N ALA A 39 11.98 12.01 22.43
CA ALA A 39 12.47 10.91 21.61
C ALA A 39 11.82 10.92 20.21
N ILE A 40 12.49 10.31 19.22
CA ILE A 40 11.91 10.05 17.89
C ILE A 40 10.64 9.19 18.07
N GLY A 41 9.56 9.56 17.38
CA GLY A 41 8.24 8.91 17.52
C GLY A 41 7.33 9.52 18.59
N GLU A 42 7.83 10.37 19.49
CA GLU A 42 6.97 11.18 20.35
C GLU A 42 6.43 12.43 19.63
N THR A 43 5.37 13.06 20.17
CA THR A 43 4.84 14.33 19.63
C THR A 43 5.22 15.53 20.49
N LEU A 44 5.42 16.69 19.88
CA LEU A 44 5.76 17.95 20.51
C LEU A 44 4.64 18.96 20.29
N GLY A 45 4.05 19.46 21.38
CA GLY A 45 3.18 20.62 21.32
C GLY A 45 4.00 21.90 21.14
N LEU A 46 3.71 22.68 20.10
CA LEU A 46 4.26 24.01 19.86
C LEU A 46 3.13 25.05 19.91
N THR A 47 3.31 26.13 20.66
CA THR A 47 2.38 27.26 20.71
C THR A 47 3.05 28.49 20.12
N ILE A 48 2.37 29.13 19.17
CA ILE A 48 2.79 30.39 18.54
C ILE A 48 1.74 31.43 18.91
N SER A 49 2.12 32.58 19.48
CA SER A 49 1.18 33.62 19.90
C SER A 49 1.58 35.02 19.48
N SER A 50 0.60 35.87 19.18
CA SER A 50 0.78 37.30 18.89
C SER A 50 -0.18 38.15 19.72
N ASN A 51 0.34 39.28 20.20
CA ASN A 51 -0.40 40.25 21.02
C ASN A 51 -0.97 41.43 20.21
N ASP A 52 -0.74 41.46 18.89
CA ASP A 52 -1.12 42.58 18.01
C ASP A 52 -2.29 42.25 17.07
N GLY A 53 -3.05 41.19 17.40
CA GLY A 53 -4.16 40.73 16.56
C GLY A 53 -3.74 40.25 15.16
N LEU A 54 -2.46 39.87 14.99
CA LEU A 54 -1.97 39.28 13.74
C LEU A 54 -2.70 37.96 13.44
N ASP A 55 -3.14 37.82 12.20
CA ASP A 55 -3.75 36.59 11.72
C ASP A 55 -2.70 35.49 11.53
N LEU A 56 -2.49 34.70 12.58
CA LEU A 56 -1.57 33.55 12.58
C LEU A 56 -1.97 32.44 11.60
N SER A 57 -3.15 32.50 10.98
CA SER A 57 -3.54 31.54 9.94
C SER A 57 -2.68 31.68 8.67
N ALA A 58 -2.17 32.89 8.39
CA ALA A 58 -1.33 33.21 7.24
C ALA A 58 0.17 32.94 7.46
N LEU A 59 0.57 32.44 8.62
CA LEU A 59 1.97 32.13 8.92
C LEU A 59 2.48 30.98 8.05
N ASP A 60 3.62 31.16 7.38
CA ASP A 60 4.29 30.10 6.63
C ASP A 60 4.95 29.12 7.60
N LEU A 61 4.47 27.87 7.61
CA LEU A 61 4.98 26.79 8.45
C LEU A 61 5.92 25.84 7.69
N SER A 62 6.08 26.02 6.38
CA SER A 62 6.98 25.20 5.55
C SER A 62 8.41 25.09 6.12
N PRO A 63 8.99 26.14 6.74
CA PRO A 63 10.30 26.03 7.38
C PRO A 63 10.39 25.00 8.52
N ILE A 64 9.28 24.75 9.23
CA ILE A 64 9.21 23.73 10.31
C ILE A 64 9.18 22.32 9.72
N GLU A 65 8.55 22.17 8.55
CA GLU A 65 8.31 20.86 7.93
C GLU A 65 9.58 20.15 7.44
N ALA A 66 10.71 20.87 7.36
CA ALA A 66 12.00 20.30 7.02
C ALA A 66 12.47 19.25 8.03
N ASP A 67 12.28 19.53 9.33
CA ASP A 67 12.72 18.65 10.42
C ASP A 67 11.56 17.98 11.16
N PHE A 68 10.34 18.51 11.03
CA PHE A 68 9.15 17.99 11.69
C PHE A 68 8.03 17.68 10.70
N GLN A 69 7.11 16.82 11.07
CA GLN A 69 5.82 16.65 10.41
C GLN A 69 4.76 17.29 11.29
N ILE A 70 3.92 18.16 10.72
CA ILE A 70 2.81 18.79 11.43
C ILE A 70 1.63 17.80 11.44
N LEU A 71 1.29 17.27 12.62
CA LEU A 71 0.21 16.31 12.80
C LEU A 71 -1.15 17.00 12.99
N SER A 72 -1.17 18.11 13.71
CA SER A 72 -2.38 18.88 13.94
C SER A 72 -2.10 20.37 14.05
N ARG A 73 -3.13 21.17 13.74
CA ARG A 73 -3.11 22.64 13.77
C ARG A 73 -4.43 23.13 14.35
N SER A 74 -4.39 23.93 15.42
CA SER A 74 -5.55 24.60 15.99
C SER A 74 -5.24 26.07 16.29
N SER A 75 -6.17 26.98 16.00
CA SER A 75 -6.05 28.38 16.38
C SER A 75 -7.08 28.75 17.43
N SER A 76 -6.71 29.66 18.33
CA SER A 76 -7.58 30.21 19.37
C SER A 76 -7.40 31.72 19.43
N THR A 77 -8.52 32.44 19.50
CA THR A 77 -8.54 33.91 19.64
C THR A 77 -9.20 34.28 20.96
N SER A 78 -8.49 35.06 21.78
CA SER A 78 -8.98 35.60 23.04
C SER A 78 -9.09 37.12 22.94
N ILE A 79 -10.24 37.67 23.29
CA ILE A 79 -10.49 39.11 23.34
C ILE A 79 -10.68 39.48 24.81
N SER A 80 -9.76 40.29 25.35
CA SER A 80 -9.87 40.85 26.70
C SER A 80 -10.14 42.35 26.62
N LEU A 81 -11.01 42.84 27.49
CA LEU A 81 -11.38 44.26 27.60
C LEU A 81 -11.13 44.70 29.04
N ILE A 82 -10.03 45.44 29.27
CA ILE A 82 -9.63 45.94 30.59
C ILE A 82 -9.58 47.46 30.53
N ASN A 83 -10.33 48.14 31.39
CA ASN A 83 -10.41 49.61 31.44
C ASN A 83 -10.70 50.29 30.07
N GLY A 84 -11.54 49.66 29.24
CA GLY A 84 -11.89 50.18 27.91
C GLY A 84 -10.83 49.97 26.83
N VAL A 85 -9.67 49.40 27.16
CA VAL A 85 -8.65 48.99 26.19
C VAL A 85 -8.93 47.54 25.77
N ARG A 86 -9.14 47.34 24.48
CA ARG A 86 -9.35 46.02 23.86
C ARG A 86 -7.99 45.42 23.48
N THR A 87 -7.65 44.28 24.05
CA THR A 87 -6.48 43.48 23.65
C THR A 87 -6.96 42.19 22.99
N ASN A 88 -6.54 41.95 21.74
CA ASN A 88 -6.81 40.71 21.01
C ASN A 88 -5.55 39.85 21.02
N GLN A 89 -5.61 38.66 21.63
CA GLN A 89 -4.50 37.71 21.65
C GLN A 89 -4.88 36.50 20.79
N MET A 90 -4.08 36.21 19.76
CA MET A 90 -4.25 35.04 18.91
C MET A 90 -3.14 34.03 19.23
N ALA A 91 -3.49 32.76 19.32
CA ALA A 91 -2.55 31.66 19.50
C ALA A 91 -2.83 30.54 18.50
N LEU A 92 -1.76 29.93 18.00
CA LEU A 92 -1.75 28.80 17.09
C LEU A 92 -1.03 27.65 17.80
N GLN A 93 -1.74 26.58 18.12
CA GLN A 93 -1.14 25.35 18.63
C GLN A 93 -0.90 24.37 17.47
N LEU A 94 0.31 23.80 17.43
CA LEU A 94 0.72 22.75 16.53
C LEU A 94 1.11 21.51 17.32
N GLU A 95 0.80 20.34 16.80
CA GLU A 95 1.38 19.08 17.26
C GLU A 95 2.37 18.58 16.19
N LEU A 96 3.63 18.41 16.57
CA LEU A 96 4.73 18.10 15.66
C LEU A 96 5.28 16.71 15.98
N SER A 97 5.61 15.91 14.96
CA SER A 97 6.48 14.73 15.13
C SER A 97 7.84 14.97 14.47
N PRO A 98 8.96 14.61 15.11
CA PRO A 98 10.28 14.76 14.52
C PRO A 98 10.50 13.75 13.39
N ARG A 99 11.12 14.19 12.28
CA ARG A 99 11.45 13.31 11.13
C ARG A 99 12.74 12.53 11.30
N ARG A 100 13.65 13.01 12.16
CA ARG A 100 14.97 12.40 12.43
C ARG A 100 15.41 12.66 13.88
N SER A 101 16.35 11.86 14.38
CA SER A 101 16.98 12.10 15.68
C SER A 101 18.12 13.13 15.56
N GLY A 102 18.51 13.75 16.66
CA GLY A 102 19.52 14.81 16.73
C GLY A 102 18.98 16.12 17.29
N VAL A 103 19.74 17.21 17.12
CA VAL A 103 19.30 18.56 17.47
C VAL A 103 18.52 19.11 16.28
N LEU A 104 17.20 19.24 16.43
CA LEU A 104 16.33 19.82 15.41
C LEU A 104 16.01 21.27 15.75
N SER A 105 15.88 22.11 14.72
CA SER A 105 15.56 23.53 14.93
C SER A 105 14.16 23.83 14.46
N ILE A 106 13.40 24.55 15.28
CA ILE A 106 12.25 25.34 14.85
C ILE A 106 12.85 26.67 14.37
N PRO A 107 12.87 26.95 13.07
CA PRO A 107 13.49 28.16 12.54
C PRO A 107 12.72 29.41 12.98
N GLN A 108 13.34 30.57 12.80
CA GLN A 108 12.66 31.85 12.96
C GLN A 108 11.48 31.93 11.99
N LEU A 109 10.30 32.23 12.53
CA LEU A 109 9.07 32.42 11.77
C LEU A 109 8.81 33.91 11.65
N SER A 110 8.42 34.38 10.46
CA SER A 110 8.17 35.79 10.21
C SER A 110 6.74 36.02 9.69
N LEU A 111 6.08 37.04 10.22
CA LEU A 111 4.74 37.47 9.76
C LEU A 111 4.60 38.97 9.91
N SER A 112 4.22 39.65 8.81
CA SER A 112 3.90 41.09 8.80
C SER A 112 4.99 41.98 9.44
N GLY A 113 6.26 41.64 9.25
CA GLY A 113 7.41 42.39 9.80
C GLY A 113 7.80 42.02 11.25
N GLN A 114 7.05 41.15 11.93
CA GLN A 114 7.45 40.54 13.20
C GLN A 114 8.16 39.21 12.94
N SER A 115 9.06 38.81 13.83
CA SER A 115 9.82 37.56 13.67
C SER A 115 10.10 36.89 15.01
N SER A 116 9.86 35.59 15.10
CA SER A 116 10.11 34.83 16.31
C SER A 116 11.60 34.55 16.53
N GLN A 117 11.94 34.11 17.74
CA GLN A 117 13.24 33.49 17.99
C GLN A 117 13.23 32.03 17.52
N PRO A 118 14.35 31.52 16.96
CA PRO A 118 14.49 30.11 16.67
C PRO A 118 14.58 29.30 17.96
N LEU A 119 14.08 28.06 17.96
CA LEU A 119 14.09 27.18 19.12
C LEU A 119 14.71 25.83 18.76
N GLN A 120 15.66 25.35 19.58
CA GLN A 120 16.26 24.04 19.40
C GLN A 120 15.55 22.99 20.24
N ILE A 121 15.33 21.81 19.65
CA ILE A 121 14.70 20.65 20.28
C ILE A 121 15.68 19.48 20.19
N GLN A 122 16.05 18.93 21.35
CA GLN A 122 16.87 17.73 21.43
C GLN A 122 16.01 16.49 21.20
N VAL A 123 16.23 15.77 20.10
CA VAL A 123 15.54 14.52 19.77
C VAL A 123 16.50 13.35 19.96
N SER A 124 16.24 12.52 20.96
CA SER A 124 16.96 11.26 21.16
C SER A 124 16.43 10.17 20.21
N ALA A 125 17.27 9.19 19.88
CA ALA A 125 16.79 7.99 19.19
C ALA A 125 15.75 7.27 20.04
N ALA A 126 14.83 6.53 19.40
CA ALA A 126 13.78 5.79 20.10
C ALA A 126 14.48 4.83 21.06
N ALA A 127 13.96 4.70 22.28
CA ALA A 127 14.51 3.78 23.25
C ALA A 127 14.54 2.38 22.62
N GLN A 128 15.74 1.92 22.24
CA GLN A 128 15.95 0.57 21.72
C GLN A 128 15.50 -0.39 22.81
N VAL A 129 14.50 -1.21 22.49
CA VAL A 129 13.99 -2.20 23.44
C VAL A 129 15.07 -3.27 23.58
N ASN A 130 15.80 -3.22 24.69
CA ASN A 130 16.48 -4.40 25.24
C ASN A 130 15.44 -5.16 26.06
N PRO A 131 14.82 -6.24 25.53
CA PRO A 131 13.71 -6.95 26.19
C PRO A 131 14.10 -7.56 27.55
N ARG A 132 15.40 -7.64 27.87
CA ARG A 132 15.91 -8.29 29.09
C ARG A 132 15.87 -7.43 30.36
N LEU A 133 15.71 -6.10 30.27
CA LEU A 133 15.99 -5.20 31.39
C LEU A 133 14.78 -4.47 32.01
N ASP A 134 13.58 -4.54 31.42
CA ASP A 134 12.36 -3.95 32.01
C ASP A 134 11.14 -4.85 31.74
N ARG A 135 10.88 -5.81 32.63
CA ARG A 135 9.82 -6.82 32.47
C ARG A 135 8.44 -6.39 32.97
N SER A 136 8.26 -5.11 33.33
CA SER A 136 6.98 -4.55 33.81
C SER A 136 6.25 -3.69 32.77
N ARG A 137 6.56 -3.84 31.48
CA ARG A 137 6.05 -2.95 30.43
C ARG A 137 4.66 -3.36 29.95
N ASP A 138 3.81 -2.35 29.74
CA ASP A 138 2.46 -2.50 29.20
C ASP A 138 2.47 -2.95 27.72
N PHE A 139 3.58 -2.73 27.02
CA PHE A 139 3.78 -3.03 25.61
C PHE A 139 5.20 -3.55 25.37
N ILE A 140 5.33 -4.55 24.49
CA ILE A 140 6.62 -5.11 24.06
C ILE A 140 6.54 -5.33 22.54
N LEU A 141 7.54 -4.85 21.81
CA LEU A 141 7.64 -5.05 20.36
C LEU A 141 8.91 -5.86 20.07
N GLU A 142 8.73 -7.06 19.56
CA GLU A 142 9.81 -8.00 19.28
C GLU A 142 9.85 -8.35 17.79
N VAL A 143 11.07 -8.62 17.31
CA VAL A 143 11.32 -9.07 15.94
C VAL A 143 12.26 -10.26 15.96
N GLU A 144 11.91 -11.27 15.18
CA GLU A 144 12.61 -12.54 15.11
C GLU A 144 12.88 -12.91 13.65
N VAL A 145 14.04 -13.52 13.42
CA VAL A 145 14.42 -14.15 12.15
C VAL A 145 14.76 -15.60 12.40
N ASP A 146 14.51 -16.46 11.42
CA ASP A 146 14.85 -17.88 11.51
C ASP A 146 16.34 -18.17 11.24
N THR A 147 17.04 -17.27 10.54
CA THR A 147 18.50 -17.34 10.34
C THR A 147 19.13 -15.94 10.24
N GLU A 148 20.31 -15.78 10.83
CA GLU A 148 21.10 -14.54 10.76
C GLU A 148 22.17 -14.58 9.64
N THR A 149 22.43 -15.76 9.07
CA THR A 149 23.43 -15.96 8.02
C THR A 149 22.86 -16.64 6.77
N PRO A 150 21.84 -16.06 6.12
CA PRO A 150 21.20 -16.63 4.93
C PRO A 150 22.14 -16.57 3.72
N TYR A 151 21.88 -17.37 2.70
CA TYR A 151 22.45 -17.16 1.37
C TYR A 151 21.72 -16.05 0.61
N VAL A 152 22.39 -15.45 -0.38
CA VAL A 152 21.74 -14.57 -1.35
C VAL A 152 20.55 -15.29 -2.00
N GLN A 153 19.42 -14.60 -2.18
CA GLN A 153 18.14 -15.15 -2.68
C GLN A 153 17.50 -16.27 -1.84
N GLN A 154 18.04 -16.61 -0.67
CA GLN A 154 17.36 -17.50 0.28
C GLN A 154 16.26 -16.73 1.01
N GLN A 155 15.06 -17.30 1.09
CA GLN A 155 14.01 -16.75 1.94
C GLN A 155 14.40 -16.82 3.42
N ILE A 156 14.24 -15.71 4.12
CA ILE A 156 14.27 -15.57 5.58
C ILE A 156 12.84 -15.37 6.06
N ARG A 157 12.44 -16.05 7.13
CA ARG A 157 11.17 -15.80 7.80
C ARG A 157 11.37 -14.76 8.88
N TYR A 158 10.78 -13.58 8.69
CA TYR A 158 10.82 -12.47 9.63
C TYR A 158 9.48 -12.34 10.34
N SER A 159 9.47 -12.35 11.67
CA SER A 159 8.26 -12.27 12.48
C SER A 159 8.29 -11.03 13.36
N VAL A 160 7.20 -10.26 13.35
CA VAL A 160 6.99 -9.10 14.21
C VAL A 160 5.91 -9.45 15.22
N LYS A 161 6.24 -9.37 16.51
CA LYS A 161 5.32 -9.68 17.61
C LYS A 161 5.12 -8.44 18.47
N LEU A 162 3.88 -7.97 18.54
CA LEU A 162 3.45 -6.91 19.43
C LEU A 162 2.67 -7.50 20.60
N TYR A 163 3.26 -7.44 21.79
CA TYR A 163 2.62 -7.80 23.05
C TYR A 163 2.04 -6.55 23.70
N PHE A 164 0.78 -6.59 24.14
CA PHE A 164 0.17 -5.52 24.91
C PHE A 164 -0.76 -6.04 26.02
N ALA A 165 -0.60 -5.49 27.21
CA ALA A 165 -1.35 -5.88 28.41
C ALA A 165 -2.49 -4.92 28.76
N ILE A 166 -2.52 -3.74 28.13
CA ILE A 166 -3.58 -2.73 28.28
C ILE A 166 -4.11 -2.33 26.91
N SER A 167 -5.26 -1.64 26.89
CA SER A 167 -5.90 -1.23 25.63
C SER A 167 -5.02 -0.26 24.83
N LEU A 168 -4.89 -0.58 23.55
CA LEU A 168 -4.24 0.25 22.53
C LEU A 168 -5.32 0.82 21.61
N SER A 169 -5.44 2.15 21.60
CA SER A 169 -6.24 2.89 20.62
C SER A 169 -5.33 3.47 19.55
N ASP A 170 -5.79 3.48 18.30
CA ASP A 170 -5.07 4.02 17.15
C ASP A 170 -3.67 3.42 16.95
N GLY A 171 -3.51 2.14 17.29
CA GLY A 171 -2.25 1.42 17.13
C GLY A 171 -1.91 1.18 15.67
N ASN A 172 -0.84 1.79 15.19
CA ASN A 172 -0.28 1.56 13.87
C ASN A 172 1.12 0.95 13.99
N LEU A 173 1.31 -0.19 13.34
CA LEU A 173 2.58 -0.91 13.29
C LEU A 173 3.14 -0.81 11.87
N SER A 174 4.32 -0.21 11.72
CA SER A 174 4.97 -0.04 10.43
C SER A 174 5.39 -1.38 9.82
N GLU A 175 5.60 -1.40 8.51
CA GLU A 175 6.17 -2.57 7.82
C GLU A 175 7.71 -2.53 7.89
N PRO A 176 8.38 -3.70 7.89
CA PRO A 176 9.82 -3.76 7.80
C PRO A 176 10.29 -3.28 6.42
N THR A 177 11.43 -2.60 6.38
CA THR A 177 12.01 -2.05 5.15
C THR A 177 13.50 -2.38 5.06
N SER A 178 13.99 -2.50 3.82
CA SER A 178 15.41 -2.73 3.52
C SER A 178 15.73 -2.29 2.09
N ASP A 179 16.93 -1.77 1.87
CA ASP A 179 17.37 -1.29 0.55
C ASP A 179 17.83 -2.43 -0.39
N SER A 180 18.11 -3.62 0.14
CA SER A 180 18.76 -4.73 -0.58
C SER A 180 18.08 -6.08 -0.41
N ALA A 181 16.79 -6.06 -0.02
CA ALA A 181 15.97 -7.26 0.06
C ALA A 181 14.57 -7.01 -0.48
N LEU A 182 13.98 -8.05 -1.09
CA LEU A 182 12.56 -8.09 -1.37
C LEU A 182 11.84 -8.51 -0.09
N ILE A 183 10.78 -7.79 0.29
CA ILE A 183 10.00 -8.05 1.49
C ILE A 183 8.55 -8.27 1.09
N GLU A 184 8.01 -9.42 1.43
CA GLU A 184 6.63 -9.81 1.13
C GLU A 184 5.91 -10.19 2.41
N ARG A 185 4.72 -9.63 2.65
CA ARG A 185 3.91 -10.01 3.82
C ARG A 185 3.29 -11.38 3.61
N MET A 186 3.37 -12.22 4.64
CA MET A 186 2.92 -13.60 4.60
C MET A 186 1.59 -13.73 5.33
N GLY A 187 0.53 -14.02 4.56
CA GLY A 187 -0.80 -14.29 5.10
C GLY A 187 -1.42 -13.11 5.87
N GLN A 188 -2.33 -13.46 6.78
CA GLN A 188 -3.02 -12.51 7.67
C GLN A 188 -2.34 -12.46 9.05
N ASP A 189 -2.60 -11.40 9.80
CA ASP A 189 -2.08 -11.27 11.17
C ASP A 189 -2.68 -12.36 12.08
N ALA A 190 -1.83 -12.98 12.88
CA ALA A 190 -2.26 -13.85 13.95
C ALA A 190 -2.51 -13.04 15.22
N SER A 191 -3.57 -13.37 15.95
CA SER A 191 -3.90 -12.74 17.23
C SER A 191 -4.22 -13.80 18.28
N TYR A 192 -3.49 -13.76 19.39
CA TYR A 192 -3.65 -14.71 20.49
C TYR A 192 -3.27 -14.09 21.82
N ARG A 193 -3.49 -14.83 22.90
CA ARG A 193 -3.18 -14.39 24.26
C ARG A 193 -2.10 -15.29 24.85
N THR A 194 -1.14 -14.69 25.54
CA THR A 194 -0.08 -15.40 26.25
C THR A 194 0.12 -14.82 27.65
N GLN A 195 0.87 -15.52 28.50
CA GLN A 195 1.25 -15.05 29.82
C GLN A 195 2.77 -15.01 29.93
N ILE A 196 3.30 -13.84 30.32
CA ILE A 196 4.74 -13.61 30.52
C ILE A 196 4.89 -13.15 31.97
N ASP A 197 5.70 -13.86 32.76
CA ASP A 197 5.95 -13.57 34.18
C ASP A 197 4.65 -13.35 35.00
N GLY A 198 3.62 -14.15 34.74
CA GLY A 198 2.33 -14.06 35.44
C GLY A 198 1.40 -12.96 34.93
N ARG A 199 1.83 -12.10 33.99
CA ARG A 199 1.01 -11.05 33.37
C ARG A 199 0.48 -11.51 32.01
N THR A 200 -0.81 -11.28 31.77
CA THR A 200 -1.49 -11.64 30.53
C THR A 200 -1.27 -10.57 29.46
N TYR A 201 -0.84 -10.99 28.27
CA TYR A 201 -0.66 -10.15 27.08
C TYR A 201 -1.55 -10.64 25.95
N GLN A 202 -2.12 -9.70 25.20
CA GLN A 202 -2.55 -9.95 23.83
C GLN A 202 -1.33 -9.83 22.91
N VAL A 203 -1.25 -10.69 21.91
CA VAL A 203 -0.17 -10.73 20.93
C VAL A 203 -0.77 -10.57 19.56
N VAL A 204 -0.26 -9.60 18.81
CA VAL A 204 -0.47 -9.50 17.36
C VAL A 204 0.85 -9.89 16.69
N GLU A 205 0.80 -10.91 15.85
CA GLU A 205 1.96 -11.47 15.16
C GLU A 205 1.80 -11.34 13.65
N ARG A 206 2.84 -10.81 13.00
CA ARG A 206 2.93 -10.64 11.55
C ARG A 206 4.14 -11.36 11.01
N HIS A 207 3.97 -12.05 9.87
CA HIS A 207 5.06 -12.74 9.20
C HIS A 207 5.39 -12.09 7.86
N TYR A 208 6.67 -12.12 7.51
CA TYR A 208 7.21 -11.62 6.26
C TYR A 208 8.23 -12.61 5.70
N ALA A 209 8.25 -12.76 4.38
CA ALA A 209 9.33 -13.38 3.63
C ALA A 209 10.30 -12.28 3.21
N ILE A 210 11.54 -12.40 3.65
CA ILE A 210 12.62 -11.47 3.27
C ILE A 210 13.60 -12.24 2.38
N THR A 211 13.84 -11.73 1.17
CA THR A 211 14.71 -12.37 0.17
C THR A 211 15.86 -11.42 -0.21
N PRO A 212 17.09 -11.65 0.28
CA PRO A 212 18.25 -10.80 -0.02
C PRO A 212 18.59 -10.80 -1.50
N GLN A 213 18.87 -9.63 -2.07
CA GLN A 213 19.20 -9.47 -3.49
C GLN A 213 20.71 -9.47 -3.75
N SER A 214 21.53 -9.29 -2.72
CA SER A 214 23.00 -9.30 -2.81
C SER A 214 23.63 -9.90 -1.56
N SER A 215 24.86 -10.41 -1.69
CA SER A 215 25.67 -10.90 -0.56
C SER A 215 26.34 -9.75 0.18
N GLY A 216 26.58 -9.92 1.48
CA GLY A 216 27.17 -8.91 2.35
C GLY A 216 26.31 -8.66 3.59
N THR A 217 26.54 -7.54 4.26
CA THR A 217 25.70 -7.14 5.40
C THR A 217 24.39 -6.57 4.88
N LEU A 218 23.29 -7.18 5.30
CA LEU A 218 21.92 -6.71 5.02
C LEU A 218 21.33 -6.14 6.32
N SER A 219 20.87 -4.90 6.27
CA SER A 219 20.12 -4.29 7.37
C SER A 219 18.62 -4.28 7.07
N ILE A 220 17.83 -4.67 8.07
CA ILE A 220 16.38 -4.52 8.11
C ILE A 220 16.07 -3.47 9.17
N ALA A 221 15.44 -2.38 8.73
CA ALA A 221 15.15 -1.24 9.59
C ALA A 221 14.20 -1.64 10.75
N PRO A 222 14.33 -0.99 11.93
CA PRO A 222 13.41 -1.17 13.04
C PRO A 222 11.95 -0.98 12.64
N VAL A 223 11.09 -1.89 13.09
CA VAL A 223 9.64 -1.73 13.01
C VAL A 223 9.19 -0.82 14.14
N THR A 224 8.27 0.10 13.85
CA THR A 224 7.77 1.08 14.83
C THR A 224 6.30 0.87 15.11
N LEU A 225 5.93 0.96 16.38
CA LEU A 225 4.55 1.07 16.85
C LEU A 225 4.31 2.53 17.23
N ASN A 226 3.25 3.13 16.71
CA ASN A 226 2.73 4.41 17.18
C ASN A 226 1.27 4.24 17.57
N GLY A 227 0.83 4.86 18.67
CA GLY A 227 -0.56 4.81 19.07
C GLY A 227 -0.82 5.53 20.38
N ARG A 228 -1.95 5.23 21.01
CA ARG A 228 -2.32 5.77 22.33
C ARG A 228 -2.69 4.65 23.28
N GLN A 229 -2.08 4.64 24.45
CA GLN A 229 -2.43 3.71 25.52
C GLN A 229 -3.53 4.30 26.41
N SER A 230 -4.53 3.49 26.77
CA SER A 230 -5.53 3.85 27.76
C SER A 230 -5.49 2.85 28.92
N ARG A 231 -5.32 3.36 30.15
CA ARG A 231 -5.33 2.53 31.38
C ARG A 231 -6.72 2.42 32.00
N GLY A 232 -7.77 2.77 31.25
CA GLY A 232 -9.16 2.59 31.66
C GLY A 232 -9.60 3.49 32.83
N ARG A 233 -8.90 4.60 33.12
CA ARG A 233 -9.20 5.47 34.27
C ARG A 233 -10.02 6.69 33.82
N GLY A 234 -11.31 6.46 33.54
CA GLY A 234 -12.35 7.50 33.41
C GLY A 234 -12.62 8.05 32.01
N PHE A 235 -13.84 8.57 31.80
CA PHE A 235 -14.36 9.14 30.53
C PHE A 235 -13.56 10.33 29.95
N PHE A 236 -12.61 10.89 30.71
CA PHE A 236 -11.77 12.03 30.32
C PHE A 236 -10.30 11.66 30.05
N ASP A 237 -9.93 10.38 30.12
CA ASP A 237 -8.58 9.94 29.79
C ASP A 237 -8.38 10.01 28.27
N ARG A 238 -7.68 11.06 27.81
CA ARG A 238 -7.32 11.24 26.39
C ARG A 238 -6.31 10.20 25.91
N GLY A 239 -5.91 9.24 26.75
CA GLY A 239 -4.86 8.26 26.46
C GLY A 239 -3.50 8.92 26.39
N GLN A 240 -2.43 8.21 26.74
CA GLN A 240 -1.07 8.71 26.57
C GLN A 240 -0.52 8.24 25.22
N PRO A 241 0.12 9.10 24.42
CA PRO A 241 0.80 8.65 23.21
C PRO A 241 1.89 7.64 23.58
N ILE A 242 2.01 6.59 22.78
CA ILE A 242 3.08 5.60 22.89
C ILE A 242 3.74 5.46 21.54
N SER A 243 5.08 5.45 21.56
CA SER A 243 5.90 5.08 20.42
C SER A 243 6.97 4.08 20.86
N LEU A 244 7.06 2.96 20.17
CA LEU A 244 8.04 1.91 20.41
C LEU A 244 8.72 1.56 19.09
N ALA A 245 9.99 1.20 19.16
CA ALA A 245 10.71 0.64 18.03
C ALA A 245 11.27 -0.73 18.41
N SER A 246 11.24 -1.67 17.48
CA SER A 246 11.99 -2.92 17.60
C SER A 246 13.49 -2.64 17.51
N ARG A 247 14.30 -3.67 17.72
CA ARG A 247 15.70 -3.63 17.29
C ARG A 247 15.81 -3.60 15.77
N GLU A 248 16.91 -3.07 15.28
CA GLU A 248 17.40 -3.32 13.92
C GLU A 248 17.84 -4.80 13.80
N VAL A 249 17.62 -5.41 12.65
CA VAL A 249 18.12 -6.75 12.36
C VAL A 249 19.21 -6.66 11.30
N LEU A 250 20.42 -7.06 11.69
CA LEU A 250 21.57 -7.16 10.80
C LEU A 250 21.78 -8.64 10.45
N LEU A 251 21.84 -8.93 9.15
CA LEU A 251 22.05 -10.27 8.61
C LEU A 251 23.36 -10.30 7.83
N GLN A 252 24.09 -11.40 7.93
CA GLN A 252 25.30 -11.63 7.15
C GLN A 252 25.00 -12.56 5.98
N VAL A 253 24.68 -11.98 4.83
CA VAL A 253 24.26 -12.72 3.63
C VAL A 253 25.47 -13.36 2.96
N LYS A 254 25.48 -14.70 2.90
CA LYS A 254 26.50 -15.49 2.22
C LYS A 254 26.34 -15.40 0.69
N PRO A 255 27.44 -15.34 -0.08
CA PRO A 255 27.35 -15.50 -1.53
C PRO A 255 26.96 -16.93 -1.90
N ARG A 256 26.60 -17.15 -3.16
CA ARG A 256 26.49 -18.50 -3.73
C ARG A 256 27.77 -19.31 -3.39
N PRO A 257 27.64 -20.55 -2.89
CA PRO A 257 28.78 -21.40 -2.56
C PRO A 257 29.76 -21.56 -3.72
N PRO A 258 31.07 -21.53 -3.45
CA PRO A 258 32.07 -21.84 -4.47
C PRO A 258 31.88 -23.27 -4.96
N GLY A 259 31.80 -23.47 -6.28
CA GLY A 259 31.61 -24.79 -6.89
C GLY A 259 30.17 -25.12 -7.31
N TYR A 260 29.17 -24.26 -7.07
CA TYR A 260 27.81 -24.48 -7.58
C TYR A 260 27.75 -24.53 -9.13
N GLY A 261 28.67 -23.84 -9.80
CA GLY A 261 28.76 -23.82 -11.26
C GLY A 261 27.76 -22.85 -11.91
N ALA A 262 27.42 -23.12 -13.17
CA ALA A 262 26.63 -22.25 -14.03
C ALA A 262 25.11 -22.48 -13.96
N ASP A 263 24.66 -23.49 -13.22
CA ASP A 263 23.23 -23.81 -13.10
C ASP A 263 22.45 -22.66 -12.45
N PRO A 264 21.12 -22.61 -12.61
CA PRO A 264 20.26 -21.67 -11.90
C PRO A 264 20.43 -21.76 -10.37
N TRP A 265 20.49 -20.63 -9.67
CA TRP A 265 20.67 -20.59 -8.21
C TRP A 265 19.34 -20.85 -7.53
N LEU A 266 19.25 -21.96 -6.79
CA LEU A 266 18.03 -22.40 -6.12
C LEU A 266 18.32 -22.69 -4.64
N PRO A 267 18.39 -21.66 -3.78
CA PRO A 267 18.57 -21.83 -2.34
C PRO A 267 17.22 -22.19 -1.68
N ALA A 268 16.81 -23.45 -1.83
CA ALA A 268 15.52 -23.93 -1.33
C ALA A 268 15.69 -24.74 -0.04
N ARG A 269 14.60 -24.89 0.72
CA ARG A 269 14.54 -25.83 1.86
C ARG A 269 14.24 -27.25 1.43
N SER A 270 13.43 -27.38 0.38
CA SER A 270 13.11 -28.65 -0.26
C SER A 270 12.78 -28.38 -1.71
N LEU A 271 13.15 -29.31 -2.58
CA LEU A 271 12.80 -29.29 -3.98
C LEU A 271 12.52 -30.72 -4.44
N ALA A 272 11.36 -30.91 -5.06
CA ALA A 272 10.88 -32.20 -5.53
C ALA A 272 10.53 -32.09 -7.01
N LEU A 273 11.00 -33.06 -7.80
CA LEU A 273 10.67 -33.21 -9.20
C LEU A 273 9.91 -34.52 -9.36
N THR A 274 8.69 -34.44 -9.89
CA THR A 274 7.86 -35.61 -10.18
C THR A 274 7.42 -35.61 -11.64
N GLU A 275 7.01 -36.78 -12.11
CA GLU A 275 6.66 -37.02 -13.50
C GLU A 275 5.35 -37.80 -13.59
N SER A 276 4.56 -37.47 -14.63
CA SER A 276 3.53 -38.36 -15.16
C SER A 276 3.60 -38.40 -16.68
N ILE A 277 3.44 -39.59 -17.24
CA ILE A 277 3.51 -39.87 -18.68
C ILE A 277 2.13 -40.36 -19.11
N GLY A 278 1.52 -39.67 -20.07
CA GLY A 278 0.24 -40.06 -20.64
C GLY A 278 0.36 -41.20 -21.66
N SER A 279 -0.68 -42.03 -21.76
CA SER A 279 -0.94 -43.00 -22.85
C SER A 279 0.24 -43.90 -23.26
N ALA A 280 0.48 -44.96 -22.49
CA ALA A 280 1.33 -46.09 -22.90
C ALA A 280 0.46 -47.34 -23.20
N PRO A 281 0.76 -48.14 -24.24
CA PRO A 281 1.85 -47.97 -25.23
C PRO A 281 1.56 -46.82 -26.22
N ALA A 282 2.62 -46.17 -26.71
CA ALA A 282 2.52 -45.07 -27.67
C ALA A 282 2.46 -45.59 -29.12
N ARG A 283 2.10 -44.74 -30.08
CA ARG A 283 2.13 -45.07 -31.53
C ARG A 283 2.94 -44.05 -32.30
N VAL A 284 3.57 -44.49 -33.39
CA VAL A 284 4.26 -43.58 -34.32
C VAL A 284 3.28 -42.53 -34.86
N GLY A 285 3.65 -41.26 -34.73
CA GLY A 285 2.84 -40.12 -35.17
C GLY A 285 1.76 -39.65 -34.18
N GLU A 286 1.49 -40.39 -33.10
CA GLU A 286 0.57 -39.96 -32.05
C GLU A 286 1.34 -39.26 -30.90
N PRO A 287 0.95 -38.05 -30.49
CA PRO A 287 1.63 -37.35 -29.41
C PRO A 287 1.37 -38.01 -28.05
N LEU A 288 2.45 -38.23 -27.30
CA LEU A 288 2.44 -38.60 -25.90
C LEU A 288 2.76 -37.35 -25.07
N THR A 289 2.04 -37.11 -23.97
CA THR A 289 2.32 -35.97 -23.09
C THR A 289 3.12 -36.42 -21.88
N ARG A 290 4.32 -35.86 -21.70
CA ARG A 290 5.14 -35.97 -20.48
C ARG A 290 4.89 -34.70 -19.64
N THR A 291 4.33 -34.86 -18.46
CA THR A 291 4.06 -33.78 -17.51
C THR A 291 5.07 -33.86 -16.37
N LEU A 292 5.86 -32.81 -16.22
CA LEU A 292 6.86 -32.66 -15.16
C LEU A 292 6.36 -31.64 -14.15
N ASN A 293 6.38 -31.98 -12.87
CA ASN A 293 6.01 -31.08 -11.78
C ASN A 293 7.21 -30.84 -10.88
N LEU A 294 7.65 -29.59 -10.80
CA LEU A 294 8.72 -29.15 -9.93
C LEU A 294 8.11 -28.28 -8.82
N ALA A 295 8.24 -28.75 -7.58
CA ALA A 295 7.79 -28.03 -6.40
C ALA A 295 8.98 -27.67 -5.51
N ALA A 296 9.02 -26.44 -5.00
CA ALA A 296 10.06 -25.98 -4.11
C ALA A 296 9.51 -25.13 -2.96
N VAL A 297 10.19 -25.20 -1.81
CA VAL A 297 9.85 -24.44 -0.60
C VAL A 297 10.97 -23.47 -0.26
N GLY A 298 10.62 -22.23 0.04
CA GLY A 298 11.56 -21.18 0.44
C GLY A 298 12.18 -20.40 -0.71
N ILE A 299 11.62 -20.50 -1.92
CA ILE A 299 11.99 -19.71 -3.10
C ILE A 299 10.74 -19.22 -3.84
N PRO A 300 10.77 -18.03 -4.46
CA PRO A 300 9.67 -17.56 -5.30
C PRO A 300 9.58 -18.34 -6.63
N GLU A 301 8.38 -18.39 -7.20
CA GLU A 301 8.08 -19.09 -8.47
C GLU A 301 8.88 -18.60 -9.67
N SER A 302 9.32 -17.34 -9.63
CA SER A 302 10.10 -16.69 -10.68
C SER A 302 11.52 -17.26 -10.77
N LEU A 303 12.05 -17.88 -9.71
CA LEU A 303 13.37 -18.50 -9.71
C LEU A 303 13.38 -19.93 -10.27
N LEU A 304 12.22 -20.60 -10.38
CA LEU A 304 12.21 -21.99 -10.89
C LEU A 304 12.71 -22.05 -12.35
N PRO A 305 13.60 -22.98 -12.72
CA PRO A 305 14.06 -23.10 -14.09
C PRO A 305 13.00 -23.75 -14.97
N THR A 306 12.91 -23.35 -16.24
CA THR A 306 12.11 -24.10 -17.20
C THR A 306 12.78 -25.44 -17.49
N LEU A 307 12.02 -26.53 -17.43
CA LEU A 307 12.52 -27.88 -17.69
C LEU A 307 12.55 -28.14 -19.19
N GLN A 308 13.71 -28.55 -19.70
CA GLN A 308 13.90 -28.80 -21.13
C GLN A 308 14.19 -30.28 -21.37
N MET A 309 13.70 -30.80 -22.49
CA MET A 309 14.02 -32.14 -22.98
C MET A 309 14.50 -32.04 -24.42
N PRO A 310 15.70 -32.55 -24.75
CA PRO A 310 16.21 -32.50 -26.12
C PRO A 310 15.42 -33.42 -27.05
N ALA A 311 15.24 -33.00 -28.29
CA ALA A 311 14.73 -33.84 -29.37
C ALA A 311 15.81 -34.79 -29.89
N THR A 312 15.39 -35.90 -30.47
CA THR A 312 16.29 -36.91 -31.07
C THR A 312 15.75 -37.38 -32.41
N ASP A 313 16.50 -38.21 -33.13
CA ASP A 313 16.05 -38.82 -34.39
C ASP A 313 14.85 -39.77 -34.21
N ARG A 314 14.54 -40.16 -32.97
CA ARG A 314 13.47 -41.10 -32.62
C ARG A 314 12.17 -40.37 -32.23
N TYR A 315 12.23 -39.10 -31.82
CA TYR A 315 11.06 -38.34 -31.39
C TYR A 315 11.26 -36.83 -31.51
N GLN A 316 10.17 -36.13 -31.88
CA GLN A 316 10.12 -34.66 -31.81
C GLN A 316 9.51 -34.21 -30.49
N VAL A 317 9.92 -33.03 -30.02
CA VAL A 317 9.54 -32.47 -28.72
C VAL A 317 8.92 -31.09 -28.91
N TYR A 318 7.75 -30.89 -28.32
CA TYR A 318 7.05 -29.62 -28.31
C TYR A 318 6.68 -29.28 -26.85
N PRO A 319 7.52 -28.48 -26.16
CA PRO A 319 7.21 -28.03 -24.81
C PRO A 319 6.15 -26.92 -24.85
N ASP A 320 5.16 -27.01 -23.96
CA ASP A 320 4.20 -25.92 -23.73
C ASP A 320 4.84 -24.81 -22.90
N GLN A 321 4.15 -23.66 -22.79
CA GLN A 321 4.55 -22.63 -21.83
C GLN A 321 4.43 -23.19 -20.40
N PRO A 322 5.47 -23.03 -19.56
CA PRO A 322 5.43 -23.49 -18.18
C PRO A 322 4.34 -22.76 -17.38
N ALA A 323 3.48 -23.52 -16.70
CA ALA A 323 2.55 -22.95 -15.73
C ALA A 323 3.26 -22.83 -14.38
N ARG A 324 3.35 -21.61 -13.86
CA ARG A 324 3.98 -21.30 -12.58
C ARG A 324 2.91 -20.86 -11.60
N ASN A 325 3.02 -21.34 -10.37
CA ASN A 325 2.13 -20.94 -9.29
C ASN A 325 2.94 -20.69 -8.01
N GLY A 326 2.59 -19.61 -7.34
CA GLY A 326 3.22 -19.15 -6.12
C GLY A 326 2.16 -19.09 -5.03
N SER A 327 2.43 -19.75 -3.92
CA SER A 327 1.59 -19.67 -2.73
C SER A 327 2.44 -19.48 -1.49
N SER A 328 1.77 -19.28 -0.35
CA SER A 328 2.45 -19.22 0.94
C SER A 328 1.77 -20.14 1.94
N GLN A 329 2.58 -20.88 2.70
CA GLN A 329 2.12 -21.79 3.73
C GLN A 329 3.11 -21.77 4.90
N ASP A 330 2.62 -21.68 6.13
CA ASP A 330 3.43 -21.72 7.36
C ASP A 330 4.62 -20.74 7.40
N GLY A 331 4.45 -19.58 6.73
CA GLY A 331 5.47 -18.54 6.62
C GLY A 331 6.54 -18.82 5.56
N TRP A 332 6.33 -19.81 4.69
CA TRP A 332 7.20 -20.17 3.57
C TRP A 332 6.54 -19.89 2.23
N LEU A 333 7.33 -19.41 1.26
CA LEU A 333 6.93 -19.39 -0.15
C LEU A 333 6.95 -20.82 -0.68
N ILE A 334 5.89 -21.21 -1.36
CA ILE A 334 5.79 -22.47 -2.10
C ILE A 334 5.70 -22.10 -3.57
N ALA A 335 6.66 -22.58 -4.33
CA ALA A 335 6.74 -22.39 -5.77
C ALA A 335 6.49 -23.71 -6.48
N GLU A 336 5.58 -23.70 -7.45
CA GLU A 336 5.24 -24.84 -8.28
C GLU A 336 5.42 -24.49 -9.76
N LEU A 337 5.93 -25.44 -10.52
CA LEU A 337 6.11 -25.36 -11.97
C LEU A 337 5.59 -26.66 -12.59
N GLU A 338 4.55 -26.54 -13.40
CA GLU A 338 4.08 -27.61 -14.28
C GLU A 338 4.61 -27.36 -15.70
N GLN A 339 5.40 -28.32 -16.21
CA GLN A 339 5.91 -28.33 -17.57
C GLN A 339 5.32 -29.51 -18.34
N LYS A 340 4.46 -29.23 -19.31
CA LYS A 340 3.95 -30.22 -20.26
C LYS A 340 4.83 -30.25 -21.51
N ILE A 341 5.15 -31.45 -21.95
CA ILE A 341 5.99 -31.70 -23.11
C ILE A 341 5.31 -32.74 -23.99
N ALA A 342 4.85 -32.32 -25.18
CA ALA A 342 4.33 -33.24 -26.18
C ALA A 342 5.49 -33.89 -26.93
N ILE A 343 5.49 -35.22 -26.98
CA ILE A 343 6.51 -36.06 -27.58
C ILE A 343 5.85 -36.80 -28.73
N VAL A 344 6.36 -36.61 -29.95
CA VAL A 344 5.84 -37.29 -31.15
C VAL A 344 6.84 -38.35 -31.59
N PRO A 345 6.61 -39.64 -31.32
CA PRO A 345 7.49 -40.72 -31.75
C PRO A 345 7.51 -40.82 -33.27
N SER A 346 8.70 -40.97 -33.85
CA SER A 346 8.92 -41.04 -35.30
C SER A 346 9.18 -42.45 -35.81
N GLN A 347 9.47 -43.41 -34.92
CA GLN A 347 9.82 -44.78 -35.28
C GLN A 347 9.27 -45.78 -34.24
N PRO A 348 8.88 -47.00 -34.66
CA PRO A 348 8.41 -48.03 -33.74
C PRO A 348 9.57 -48.65 -32.93
N GLY A 349 9.22 -49.38 -31.87
CA GLY A 349 10.14 -50.03 -30.94
C GLY A 349 10.26 -49.31 -29.60
N THR A 350 11.33 -49.60 -28.85
CA THR A 350 11.55 -48.95 -27.55
C THR A 350 11.97 -47.49 -27.74
N LEU A 351 11.30 -46.60 -27.02
CA LEU A 351 11.60 -45.18 -26.91
C LEU A 351 12.14 -44.92 -25.51
N GLU A 352 13.35 -44.41 -25.41
CA GLU A 352 13.95 -44.00 -24.13
C GLU A 352 13.71 -42.50 -23.93
N LEU A 353 13.03 -42.17 -22.84
CA LEU A 353 12.90 -40.80 -22.35
C LEU A 353 14.05 -40.50 -21.40
N PRO A 354 14.83 -39.44 -21.64
CA PRO A 354 15.99 -39.15 -20.82
C PRO A 354 15.60 -38.74 -19.40
N ALA A 355 16.50 -39.02 -18.45
CA ALA A 355 16.42 -38.48 -17.10
C ALA A 355 16.46 -36.95 -17.14
N ILE A 356 15.75 -36.30 -16.21
CA ILE A 356 15.78 -34.84 -16.04
C ILE A 356 16.22 -34.56 -14.62
N GLU A 357 17.17 -33.65 -14.49
CA GLU A 357 17.82 -33.32 -13.23
C GLU A 357 17.77 -31.81 -12.98
N VAL A 358 17.50 -31.45 -11.73
CA VAL A 358 17.57 -30.07 -11.24
C VAL A 358 18.49 -30.05 -10.04
N ARG A 359 19.65 -29.41 -10.19
CA ARG A 359 20.55 -29.14 -9.07
C ARG A 359 20.05 -27.94 -8.27
N TRP A 360 20.10 -28.05 -6.96
CA TRP A 360 19.67 -27.03 -6.02
C TRP A 360 20.53 -27.06 -4.76
N TRP A 361 20.52 -25.96 -4.01
CA TRP A 361 21.20 -25.87 -2.74
C TRP A 361 20.20 -26.04 -1.62
N ASP A 362 20.36 -27.09 -0.82
CA ASP A 362 19.54 -27.31 0.35
C ASP A 362 20.06 -26.47 1.51
N VAL A 363 19.36 -25.38 1.80
CA VAL A 363 19.76 -24.43 2.86
C VAL A 363 19.60 -25.01 4.27
N THR A 364 18.93 -26.15 4.44
CA THR A 364 18.76 -26.81 5.74
C THR A 364 19.91 -27.77 6.06
N SER A 365 20.46 -28.44 5.04
CA SER A 365 21.65 -29.31 5.19
C SER A 365 22.95 -28.63 4.79
N ASP A 366 22.88 -27.44 4.18
CA ASP A 366 24.01 -26.68 3.65
C ASP A 366 24.80 -27.47 2.59
N GLU A 367 24.08 -28.17 1.71
CA GLU A 367 24.64 -29.07 0.71
C GLU A 367 23.97 -28.93 -0.66
N MET A 368 24.72 -29.24 -1.72
CA MET A 368 24.16 -29.35 -3.07
C MET A 368 23.41 -30.68 -3.20
N LYS A 369 22.15 -30.60 -3.65
CA LYS A 369 21.32 -31.77 -3.94
C LYS A 369 20.79 -31.73 -5.37
N THR A 370 20.38 -32.89 -5.86
CA THR A 370 19.79 -33.06 -7.18
C THR A 370 18.41 -33.68 -7.02
N ALA A 371 17.37 -32.99 -7.48
CA ALA A 371 16.07 -33.63 -7.72
C ALA A 371 16.08 -34.20 -9.13
N ARG A 372 15.71 -35.47 -9.28
CA ARG A 372 15.75 -36.14 -10.58
C ARG A 372 14.52 -37.01 -10.80
N VAL A 373 14.11 -37.07 -12.06
CA VAL A 373 13.27 -38.14 -12.59
C VAL A 373 14.15 -39.02 -13.46
N GLU A 374 14.05 -40.33 -13.25
CA GLU A 374 14.89 -41.31 -13.93
C GLU A 374 14.52 -41.44 -15.42
N ALA A 375 15.44 -42.00 -16.20
CA ALA A 375 15.12 -42.36 -17.58
C ALA A 375 14.04 -43.45 -17.60
N SER A 376 13.09 -43.35 -18.52
CA SER A 376 11.98 -44.28 -18.65
C SER A 376 11.84 -44.79 -20.08
N THR A 377 11.46 -46.05 -20.23
CA THR A 377 11.29 -46.67 -21.55
C THR A 377 9.81 -46.87 -21.87
N ILE A 378 9.39 -46.45 -23.05
CA ILE A 378 8.03 -46.60 -23.56
C ILE A 378 8.06 -47.47 -24.82
N GLU A 379 7.14 -48.41 -24.93
CA GLU A 379 6.94 -49.16 -26.17
C GLU A 379 6.14 -48.33 -27.19
N VAL A 380 6.69 -48.17 -28.39
CA VAL A 380 6.05 -47.47 -29.51
C VAL A 380 5.63 -48.48 -30.57
N LEU A 381 4.32 -48.62 -30.74
CA LEU A 381 3.71 -49.44 -31.78
C LEU A 381 3.77 -48.73 -33.15
N PRO A 382 3.76 -49.47 -34.27
CA PRO A 382 3.61 -48.89 -35.59
C PRO A 382 2.35 -48.00 -35.69
N GLY A 383 2.45 -46.93 -36.47
CA GLY A 383 1.30 -46.07 -36.78
C GLY A 383 0.19 -46.90 -37.44
N ALA A 384 -1.07 -46.53 -37.20
CA ALA A 384 -2.20 -47.21 -37.83
C ALA A 384 -2.05 -47.13 -39.35
N SER A 385 -1.85 -48.27 -40.02
CA SER A 385 -1.92 -48.32 -41.47
C SER A 385 -3.33 -47.92 -41.89
N PRO A 386 -3.51 -47.09 -42.94
CA PRO A 386 -4.84 -46.86 -43.48
C PRO A 386 -5.37 -48.21 -43.96
N THR A 387 -6.43 -48.71 -43.31
CA THR A 387 -7.21 -49.84 -43.82
C THR A 387 -7.69 -49.46 -45.21
N SER A 388 -7.06 -50.02 -46.23
CA SER A 388 -7.53 -49.93 -47.61
C SER A 388 -8.86 -50.69 -47.70
N THR A 389 -9.97 -49.97 -47.60
CA THR A 389 -11.27 -50.47 -48.04
C THR A 389 -11.21 -50.66 -49.56
N PRO A 390 -11.45 -51.87 -50.10
CA PRO A 390 -11.48 -52.06 -51.55
C PRO A 390 -12.75 -51.39 -52.12
N ALA A 391 -12.56 -50.41 -53.00
CA ALA A 391 -13.64 -49.79 -53.75
C ALA A 391 -14.20 -50.77 -54.81
N PRO A 392 -15.53 -50.88 -54.99
CA PRO A 392 -16.09 -51.66 -56.08
C PRO A 392 -15.83 -50.99 -57.43
N ALA A 393 -15.47 -51.80 -58.42
CA ALA A 393 -15.35 -51.39 -59.81
C ALA A 393 -16.72 -51.00 -60.39
N ALA A 394 -16.75 -49.87 -61.10
CA ALA A 394 -17.77 -49.56 -62.10
C ALA A 394 -17.08 -48.91 -63.29
N ASP A 395 -17.17 -49.60 -64.43
CA ASP A 395 -16.79 -49.15 -65.76
C ASP A 395 -17.56 -47.90 -66.18
N GLY A 396 -16.89 -47.07 -66.99
CA GLY A 396 -17.57 -46.43 -68.12
C GLY A 396 -17.47 -44.90 -68.23
N ALA A 397 -16.86 -44.50 -69.35
CA ALA A 397 -17.09 -43.28 -70.14
C ALA A 397 -16.25 -42.02 -69.84
N LEU A 398 -15.39 -41.74 -70.83
CA LEU A 398 -14.71 -40.48 -71.12
C LEU A 398 -15.71 -39.35 -71.45
N ALA A 399 -15.55 -38.20 -70.79
CA ALA A 399 -15.68 -36.87 -71.40
C ALA A 399 -15.03 -35.82 -70.47
N PRO A 400 -14.22 -34.87 -70.98
CA PRO A 400 -13.58 -33.85 -70.17
C PRO A 400 -14.53 -32.68 -69.95
N SER A 401 -14.73 -32.28 -68.69
CA SER A 401 -15.34 -30.99 -68.36
C SER A 401 -14.56 -30.30 -67.28
N SER A 402 -14.04 -29.15 -67.67
CA SER A 402 -13.31 -28.15 -66.90
C SER A 402 -14.07 -27.68 -65.65
N ALA A 403 -13.39 -27.71 -64.50
CA ALA A 403 -13.71 -26.89 -63.34
C ALA A 403 -12.40 -26.35 -62.72
N PRO A 404 -12.39 -25.09 -62.23
CA PRO A 404 -11.18 -24.35 -61.91
C PRO A 404 -10.53 -24.81 -60.60
N GLN A 405 -9.20 -24.89 -60.62
CA GLN A 405 -8.36 -25.02 -59.43
C GLN A 405 -8.40 -23.70 -58.63
N SER A 406 -9.10 -23.71 -57.50
CA SER A 406 -8.85 -22.75 -56.41
C SER A 406 -7.77 -23.33 -55.50
N SER A 407 -6.52 -23.12 -55.89
CA SER A 407 -5.38 -23.24 -54.97
C SER A 407 -5.32 -21.95 -54.13
N THR A 408 -5.84 -22.00 -52.90
CA THR A 408 -5.55 -20.98 -51.89
C THR A 408 -4.14 -21.20 -51.38
N ALA A 409 -3.16 -20.66 -52.12
CA ALA A 409 -1.82 -20.46 -51.62
C ALA A 409 -1.87 -19.40 -50.52
N ALA A 410 -1.55 -19.81 -49.29
CA ALA A 410 -1.34 -18.91 -48.18
C ALA A 410 -0.25 -17.89 -48.55
N GLY A 411 -0.63 -16.61 -48.53
CA GLY A 411 0.24 -15.49 -48.84
C GLY A 411 1.38 -15.39 -47.84
N GLN A 412 2.60 -15.53 -48.33
CA GLN A 412 3.79 -14.99 -47.69
C GLN A 412 3.75 -13.47 -47.83
N SER A 413 3.51 -12.77 -46.72
CA SER A 413 3.66 -11.32 -46.65
C SER A 413 5.14 -10.96 -46.55
N ALA A 414 5.72 -10.53 -47.67
CA ALA A 414 6.98 -9.77 -47.69
C ALA A 414 6.76 -8.37 -47.08
N PRO A 415 7.76 -7.77 -46.40
CA PRO A 415 7.63 -6.44 -45.82
C PRO A 415 7.44 -5.40 -46.94
N GLY A 416 6.31 -4.69 -46.88
CA GLY A 416 5.94 -3.67 -47.84
C GLY A 416 6.98 -2.55 -47.88
N LYS A 417 7.53 -2.30 -49.07
CA LYS A 417 8.28 -1.08 -49.36
C LYS A 417 7.33 0.11 -49.22
N PHE A 418 7.53 0.93 -48.20
CA PHE A 418 6.81 2.19 -48.01
C PHE A 418 7.04 3.08 -49.24
N THR A 419 6.00 3.27 -50.04
CA THR A 419 5.96 4.22 -51.15
C THR A 419 5.96 5.65 -50.60
N ARG A 420 6.51 6.58 -51.39
CA ARG A 420 6.74 7.99 -51.06
C ARG A 420 5.46 8.75 -50.63
N ASP A 421 4.27 8.22 -50.92
CA ASP A 421 2.98 8.76 -50.48
C ASP A 421 2.66 8.47 -48.99
N GLY A 422 3.24 7.43 -48.40
CA GLY A 422 3.06 7.13 -46.96
C GLY A 422 3.72 8.17 -46.05
N TYR A 423 4.84 8.76 -46.49
CA TYR A 423 5.53 9.84 -45.76
C TYR A 423 4.75 11.16 -45.78
N PHE A 424 3.95 11.41 -46.82
CA PHE A 424 3.10 12.59 -46.90
C PHE A 424 2.00 12.56 -45.83
N TRP A 425 1.30 11.43 -45.70
CA TRP A 425 0.29 11.24 -44.65
C TRP A 425 0.89 11.19 -43.25
N ALA A 426 2.04 10.53 -43.07
CA ALA A 426 2.76 10.54 -41.80
C ALA A 426 3.18 11.97 -41.39
N GLY A 427 3.57 12.83 -42.35
CA GLY A 427 3.88 14.23 -42.10
C GLY A 427 2.66 15.05 -41.65
N ILE A 428 1.48 14.80 -42.23
CA ILE A 428 0.23 15.44 -41.79
C ILE A 428 -0.13 15.01 -40.37
N PHE A 429 -0.06 13.72 -40.07
CA PHE A 429 -0.33 13.21 -38.72
C PHE A 429 0.68 13.74 -37.69
N ALA A 430 1.96 13.78 -38.03
CA ALA A 430 2.99 14.36 -37.17
C ALA A 430 2.75 15.86 -36.94
N GLY A 431 2.36 16.61 -37.98
CA GLY A 431 1.99 18.02 -37.89
C GLY A 431 0.77 18.26 -37.01
N MET A 432 -0.28 17.43 -37.14
CA MET A 432 -1.44 17.46 -36.26
C MET A 432 -1.09 17.13 -34.81
N TRP A 433 -0.19 16.17 -34.59
CA TRP A 433 0.28 15.80 -33.26
C TRP A 433 1.10 16.93 -32.60
N LEU A 434 1.93 17.61 -33.39
CA LEU A 434 2.71 18.76 -32.94
C LEU A 434 1.83 19.98 -32.66
N LEU A 435 0.81 20.21 -33.49
CA LEU A 435 -0.18 21.28 -33.27
C LEU A 435 -0.98 21.01 -31.99
N THR A 436 -1.42 19.78 -31.75
CA THR A 436 -2.10 19.40 -30.50
C THR A 436 -1.18 19.55 -29.29
N LEU A 437 0.10 19.17 -29.40
CA LEU A 437 1.09 19.37 -28.33
C LEU A 437 1.32 20.86 -28.04
N ILE A 438 1.42 21.71 -29.07
CA ILE A 438 1.61 23.17 -28.92
C ILE A 438 0.37 23.82 -28.32
N LEU A 439 -0.83 23.45 -28.77
CA LEU A 439 -2.09 23.94 -28.21
C LEU A 439 -2.25 23.50 -26.75
N TRP A 440 -1.87 22.27 -26.42
CA TRP A 440 -1.85 21.75 -25.05
C TRP A 440 -0.85 22.48 -24.16
N LEU A 441 0.35 22.78 -24.67
CA LEU A 441 1.36 23.57 -23.94
C LEU A 441 0.95 25.04 -23.76
N ARG A 442 0.20 25.63 -24.70
CA ARG A 442 -0.39 26.97 -24.55
C ARG A 442 -1.54 26.98 -23.54
N ASP A 443 -2.38 25.95 -23.53
CA ASP A 443 -3.49 25.83 -22.56
C ASP A 443 -2.95 25.59 -21.14
N ARG A 444 -1.83 24.86 -21.00
CA ARG A 444 -1.09 24.72 -19.73
C ARG A 444 -0.43 26.01 -19.23
N ARG A 445 -0.15 26.99 -20.09
CA ARG A 445 0.42 28.30 -19.70
C ARG A 445 -0.65 29.34 -19.35
N GLY A 446 -1.92 29.10 -19.70
CA GLY A 446 -3.06 29.98 -19.38
C GLY A 446 -3.98 29.45 -18.27
N ARG A 447 -3.82 28.19 -17.85
CA ARG A 447 -4.54 27.59 -16.73
C ARG A 447 -3.55 27.28 -15.62
N ALA A 448 -3.54 28.12 -14.59
CA ALA A 448 -3.06 27.70 -13.29
C ALA A 448 -3.82 26.42 -12.92
N MET A 449 -3.15 25.26 -13.03
CA MET A 449 -3.73 24.01 -12.57
C MET A 449 -3.95 24.14 -11.07
N PRO A 450 -5.16 23.82 -10.55
CA PRO A 450 -5.28 23.48 -9.15
C PRO A 450 -4.36 22.29 -8.92
N THR A 451 -3.39 22.45 -8.03
CA THR A 451 -2.57 21.35 -7.53
C THR A 451 -3.52 20.26 -7.05
N ALA A 452 -3.45 19.09 -7.69
CA ALA A 452 -4.09 17.89 -7.16
C ALA A 452 -3.34 17.52 -5.87
N ASP A 453 -3.90 17.96 -4.76
CA ASP A 453 -3.54 17.56 -3.41
C ASP A 453 -3.89 16.08 -3.25
N ILE A 454 -2.90 15.20 -3.43
CA ILE A 454 -2.99 13.79 -3.02
C ILE A 454 -2.51 13.76 -1.57
N GLY A 455 -3.42 14.04 -0.64
CA GLY A 455 -3.14 13.95 0.80
C GLY A 455 -4.04 14.78 1.70
N GLY A 456 -4.62 15.87 1.19
CA GLY A 456 -5.56 16.70 1.96
C GLY A 456 -7.01 16.24 1.85
N GLN A 457 -7.60 15.82 2.98
CA GLN A 457 -9.05 15.81 3.15
C GLN A 457 -9.60 17.20 2.75
N PRO A 458 -10.49 17.34 1.74
CA PRO A 458 -11.03 18.64 1.41
C PRO A 458 -11.79 19.20 2.62
N PRO A 459 -11.72 20.53 2.87
CA PRO A 459 -12.43 21.14 3.99
C PRO A 459 -13.90 20.75 3.89
N ALA A 460 -14.52 20.37 5.02
CA ALA A 460 -15.89 19.89 5.08
C ALA A 460 -16.80 20.83 4.27
N ALA A 461 -17.13 20.41 3.05
CA ALA A 461 -18.01 21.16 2.18
C ALA A 461 -19.34 21.26 2.93
N GLY A 462 -19.76 22.48 3.26
CA GLY A 462 -21.03 22.69 3.95
C GLY A 462 -22.15 21.93 3.23
N ILE A 463 -23.19 21.53 3.96
CA ILE A 463 -24.30 20.68 3.45
C ILE A 463 -24.83 21.16 2.09
N SER A 464 -24.86 22.48 1.85
CA SER A 464 -25.28 23.09 0.58
C SER A 464 -24.33 22.83 -0.61
N ALA A 465 -23.03 22.75 -0.38
CA ALA A 465 -22.02 22.41 -1.39
C ALA A 465 -22.06 20.91 -1.71
N ALA A 466 -22.14 20.05 -0.70
CA ALA A 466 -22.28 18.60 -0.88
C ALA A 466 -23.58 18.25 -1.64
N ARG A 467 -24.70 18.90 -1.32
CA ARG A 467 -25.97 18.70 -2.05
C ARG A 467 -25.88 19.14 -3.51
N ARG A 468 -25.16 20.24 -3.81
CA ARG A 468 -24.94 20.69 -5.20
C ARG A 468 -24.05 19.72 -5.98
N ALA A 469 -22.97 19.23 -5.38
CA ALA A 469 -22.09 18.25 -5.98
C ALA A 469 -22.84 16.95 -6.32
N MET A 470 -23.68 16.47 -5.40
CA MET A 470 -24.53 15.31 -5.65
C MET A 470 -25.54 15.56 -6.77
N ALA A 471 -26.20 16.74 -6.79
CA ALA A 471 -27.11 17.10 -7.87
C ALA A 471 -26.43 17.16 -9.24
N GLN A 472 -25.18 17.63 -9.29
CA GLN A 472 -24.39 17.67 -10.52
C GLN A 472 -23.99 16.27 -10.98
N ALA A 473 -23.53 15.40 -10.08
CA ALA A 473 -23.15 14.02 -10.39
C ALA A 473 -24.35 13.20 -10.89
N CYS A 474 -25.52 13.34 -10.25
CA CYS A 474 -26.75 12.70 -10.69
C CYS A 474 -27.23 13.20 -12.07
N LYS A 475 -27.11 14.50 -12.36
CA LYS A 475 -27.45 15.07 -13.67
C LYS A 475 -26.48 14.65 -14.78
N ALA A 476 -25.21 14.47 -14.44
CA ALA A 476 -24.19 13.97 -15.36
C ALA A 476 -24.29 12.46 -15.63
N ASN A 477 -25.17 11.76 -14.89
CA ASN A 477 -25.34 10.31 -14.94
C ASN A 477 -24.03 9.52 -14.74
N ASP A 478 -23.11 10.06 -13.93
CA ASP A 478 -21.83 9.44 -13.58
C ASP A 478 -21.96 8.68 -12.24
N PRO A 479 -21.96 7.33 -12.26
CA PRO A 479 -22.13 6.54 -11.05
C PRO A 479 -20.94 6.66 -10.08
N THR A 480 -19.73 6.89 -10.59
CA THR A 480 -18.53 7.02 -9.75
C THR A 480 -18.54 8.34 -8.99
N ALA A 481 -18.91 9.42 -9.69
CA ALA A 481 -19.06 10.74 -9.06
C ALA A 481 -20.25 10.75 -8.08
N ALA A 482 -21.34 10.06 -8.40
CA ALA A 482 -22.53 10.00 -7.55
C ALA A 482 -22.28 9.25 -6.23
N GLU A 483 -21.52 8.16 -6.25
CA GLU A 483 -21.14 7.42 -5.04
C GLU A 483 -20.33 8.29 -4.07
N ARG A 484 -19.29 8.97 -4.58
CA ARG A 484 -18.47 9.88 -3.77
C ARG A 484 -19.30 11.02 -3.19
N ALA A 485 -20.12 11.66 -4.01
CA ALA A 485 -20.96 12.77 -3.58
C ALA A 485 -22.03 12.36 -2.54
N ALA A 486 -22.56 11.13 -2.63
CA ALA A 486 -23.51 10.61 -1.65
C ALA A 486 -22.84 10.36 -0.28
N LEU A 487 -21.63 9.79 -0.26
CA LEU A 487 -20.85 9.60 0.96
C LEU A 487 -20.48 10.94 1.62
N ASP A 488 -20.05 11.92 0.81
CA ASP A 488 -19.71 13.26 1.29
C ASP A 488 -20.94 14.01 1.82
N LEU A 489 -22.10 13.87 1.18
CA LEU A 489 -23.35 14.45 1.68
C LEU A 489 -23.79 13.84 3.01
N PHE A 490 -23.67 12.52 3.16
CA PHE A 490 -23.99 11.84 4.41
C PHE A 490 -23.07 12.30 5.55
N ARG A 491 -21.76 12.42 5.28
CA ARG A 491 -20.78 12.95 6.22
C ARG A 491 -21.07 14.42 6.57
N ALA A 492 -21.40 15.26 5.59
CA ALA A 492 -21.74 16.66 5.80
C ALA A 492 -23.00 16.84 6.66
N ARG A 493 -23.93 15.86 6.63
CA ARG A 493 -25.14 15.82 7.46
C ARG A 493 -24.91 15.24 8.87
N GLY A 494 -23.66 14.95 9.24
CA GLY A 494 -23.28 14.43 10.56
C GLY A 494 -23.24 12.91 10.66
N GLY A 495 -23.27 12.20 9.53
CA GLY A 495 -23.08 10.74 9.49
C GLY A 495 -21.61 10.33 9.63
N ASN A 496 -21.38 9.10 10.09
CA ASN A 496 -20.05 8.51 10.15
C ASN A 496 -19.49 8.28 8.74
N SER A 497 -18.16 8.19 8.62
CA SER A 497 -17.52 7.84 7.35
C SER A 497 -17.84 6.38 6.99
N LEU A 498 -18.41 6.16 5.81
CA LEU A 498 -18.77 4.85 5.29
C LEU A 498 -17.92 4.50 4.06
N PRO A 499 -17.58 3.22 3.85
CA PRO A 499 -16.65 2.80 2.81
C PRO A 499 -17.24 2.71 1.39
N SER A 500 -18.57 2.61 1.25
CA SER A 500 -19.23 2.40 -0.05
C SER A 500 -20.68 2.85 -0.07
N ALA A 501 -21.25 3.01 -1.28
CA ALA A 501 -22.67 3.27 -1.48
C ALA A 501 -23.56 2.19 -0.84
N MET A 502 -23.17 0.91 -0.88
CA MET A 502 -23.90 -0.16 -0.21
C MET A 502 -23.94 -0.01 1.32
N ALA A 503 -22.80 0.34 1.95
CA ALA A 503 -22.76 0.57 3.39
C ALA A 503 -23.66 1.76 3.78
N LEU A 504 -23.69 2.81 2.95
CA LEU A 504 -24.62 3.92 3.11
C LEU A 504 -26.08 3.47 2.96
N ALA A 505 -26.40 2.68 1.93
CA ALA A 505 -27.74 2.16 1.71
C ALA A 505 -28.26 1.34 2.92
N GLN A 506 -27.40 0.53 3.54
CA GLN A 506 -27.75 -0.27 4.72
C GLN A 506 -27.96 0.55 5.99
N SER A 507 -27.35 1.74 6.08
CA SER A 507 -27.51 2.66 7.21
C SER A 507 -28.82 3.47 7.18
N LEU A 508 -29.48 3.53 6.01
CA LEU A 508 -30.71 4.29 5.80
C LEU A 508 -31.95 3.42 6.02
N PRO A 509 -33.08 4.01 6.45
CA PRO A 509 -34.38 3.32 6.47
C PRO A 509 -34.76 2.77 5.09
N GLU A 510 -35.66 1.78 5.06
CA GLU A 510 -36.25 1.31 3.80
C GLU A 510 -36.97 2.46 3.09
N GLY A 511 -36.58 2.72 1.84
CA GLY A 511 -37.05 3.87 1.09
C GLY A 511 -36.36 4.04 -0.25
N ALA A 512 -36.71 5.12 -0.96
CA ALA A 512 -36.22 5.40 -2.30
C ALA A 512 -34.70 5.60 -2.33
N ALA A 513 -34.11 6.26 -1.32
CA ALA A 513 -32.66 6.46 -1.24
C ALA A 513 -31.89 5.14 -1.10
N ARG A 514 -32.36 4.22 -0.24
CA ARG A 514 -31.74 2.90 -0.07
C ARG A 514 -31.74 2.11 -1.37
N ASN A 515 -32.86 2.11 -2.08
CA ASN A 515 -32.98 1.40 -3.36
C ASN A 515 -32.10 2.02 -4.46
N ALA A 516 -32.04 3.35 -4.52
CA ALA A 516 -31.22 4.07 -5.51
C ALA A 516 -29.71 3.93 -5.25
N LEU A 517 -29.28 3.83 -3.99
CA LEU A 517 -27.88 3.57 -3.63
C LEU A 517 -27.50 2.10 -3.87
N ALA A 518 -28.41 1.16 -3.62
CA ALA A 518 -28.17 -0.26 -3.92
C ALA A 518 -28.09 -0.52 -5.44
N SER A 519 -28.88 0.19 -6.26
CA SER A 519 -28.77 0.11 -7.72
C SER A 519 -27.49 0.75 -8.24
N LEU A 520 -27.07 1.87 -7.66
CA LEU A 520 -25.79 2.52 -7.95
C LEU A 520 -24.60 1.56 -7.70
N ASP A 521 -24.58 0.92 -6.53
CA ASP A 521 -23.53 -0.02 -6.16
C ASP A 521 -23.49 -1.23 -7.11
N ARG A 522 -24.66 -1.79 -7.46
CA ARG A 522 -24.74 -2.91 -8.42
C ARG A 522 -24.18 -2.56 -9.80
N VAL A 523 -24.35 -1.31 -10.27
CA VAL A 523 -23.77 -0.85 -11.54
C VAL A 523 -22.27 -0.62 -11.43
N ARG A 524 -21.75 -0.20 -10.28
CA ARG A 524 -20.31 -0.02 -10.04
C ARG A 524 -19.53 -1.35 -10.05
N PHE A 525 -20.21 -2.45 -9.72
CA PHE A 525 -19.60 -3.78 -9.62
C PHE A 525 -20.10 -4.81 -10.65
N SER A 526 -20.92 -4.41 -11.63
CA SER A 526 -21.29 -5.26 -12.78
C SER A 526 -20.49 -4.88 -14.02
N ASN A 527 -20.22 -5.85 -14.91
CA ASN A 527 -19.45 -5.69 -16.14
C ASN A 527 -20.19 -4.90 -17.25
N GLY A 528 -20.96 -3.86 -16.89
CA GLY A 528 -21.53 -2.90 -17.85
C GLY A 528 -22.90 -3.25 -18.45
N GLU A 529 -23.60 -4.28 -17.95
CA GLU A 529 -24.89 -4.72 -18.52
C GLU A 529 -26.12 -3.94 -18.01
N GLN A 530 -25.99 -3.07 -17.00
CA GLN A 530 -27.11 -2.32 -16.42
C GLN A 530 -26.94 -0.81 -16.56
N ALA A 531 -27.94 -0.16 -17.14
CA ALA A 531 -28.02 1.30 -17.23
C ALA A 531 -28.45 1.90 -15.87
N TRP A 532 -27.59 2.74 -15.28
CA TRP A 532 -27.93 3.54 -14.11
C TRP A 532 -28.60 4.86 -14.52
N SER A 533 -29.57 5.32 -13.73
CA SER A 533 -30.18 6.65 -13.86
C SER A 533 -30.01 7.45 -12.57
N GLY A 534 -29.30 8.57 -12.65
CA GLY A 534 -29.08 9.49 -11.54
C GLY A 534 -30.34 10.23 -11.08
N SER A 535 -31.43 10.24 -11.85
CA SER A 535 -32.68 10.91 -11.46
C SER A 535 -33.29 10.30 -10.20
N ALA A 536 -33.31 8.97 -10.09
CA ALA A 536 -33.87 8.27 -8.94
C ALA A 536 -33.12 8.57 -7.63
N LEU A 537 -31.79 8.71 -7.72
CA LEU A 537 -30.95 9.09 -6.58
C LEU A 537 -31.09 10.58 -6.23
N LEU A 538 -31.28 11.43 -7.25
CA LEU A 538 -31.50 12.86 -7.07
C LEU A 538 -32.82 13.15 -6.36
N ASP A 539 -33.90 12.47 -6.74
CA ASP A 539 -35.23 12.63 -6.14
C ASP A 539 -35.24 12.20 -4.67
N ALA A 540 -34.36 11.27 -4.30
CA ALA A 540 -34.22 10.76 -2.94
C ALA A 540 -33.11 11.43 -2.12
N VAL A 541 -32.46 12.49 -2.62
CA VAL A 541 -31.29 13.13 -1.97
C VAL A 541 -31.57 13.59 -0.54
N ASP A 542 -32.80 14.01 -0.25
CA ASP A 542 -33.17 14.52 1.06
C ASP A 542 -33.41 13.41 2.10
N GLN A 543 -33.53 12.15 1.66
CA GLN A 543 -33.63 10.97 2.53
C GLN A 543 -32.26 10.45 3.00
N ILE A 544 -31.14 10.95 2.44
CA ILE A 544 -29.79 10.60 2.87
C ILE A 544 -29.42 11.39 4.12
N THR A 545 -30.00 11.01 5.26
CA THR A 545 -29.76 11.64 6.56
C THR A 545 -29.37 10.57 7.58
N PRO A 546 -28.42 10.87 8.49
CA PRO A 546 -28.10 9.94 9.56
C PRO A 546 -29.31 9.74 10.48
N PRO A 547 -29.48 8.54 11.07
CA PRO A 547 -30.55 8.29 12.02
C PRO A 547 -30.43 9.25 13.22
N VAL A 548 -31.54 9.91 13.58
CA VAL A 548 -31.60 10.79 14.75
C VAL A 548 -31.48 9.92 16.01
N THR A 549 -30.33 9.92 16.66
CA THR A 549 -30.17 9.38 18.01
C THR A 549 -30.97 10.27 18.96
N ARG A 550 -32.20 9.87 19.32
CA ARG A 550 -32.91 10.48 20.45
C ARG A 550 -32.07 10.20 21.70
N ALA A 551 -31.51 11.24 22.29
CA ALA A 551 -30.93 11.18 23.62
C ALA A 551 -31.99 10.57 24.56
N THR A 552 -31.70 9.38 25.08
CA THR A 552 -32.59 8.70 26.02
C THR A 552 -32.52 9.46 27.34
N THR A 553 -33.59 10.17 27.68
CA THR A 553 -33.81 10.70 29.02
C THR A 553 -33.62 9.55 30.03
N PRO A 554 -32.92 9.73 31.17
CA PRO A 554 -32.75 8.66 32.14
C PRO A 554 -34.11 8.37 32.80
N GLY A 555 -34.82 7.39 32.27
CA GLY A 555 -36.03 6.84 32.85
C GLY A 555 -35.67 5.90 33.99
N SER A 556 -36.04 6.29 35.21
CA SER A 556 -36.12 5.44 36.39
C SER A 556 -36.92 4.16 36.10
N GLY A 557 -36.34 2.98 36.37
CA GLY A 557 -37.07 1.71 36.42
C GLY A 557 -36.21 0.51 36.02
N LEU A 558 -35.59 -0.14 37.00
CA LEU A 558 -35.00 -1.48 36.83
C LEU A 558 -36.12 -2.51 36.55
N PRO A 559 -36.00 -3.37 35.52
CA PRO A 559 -36.84 -4.56 35.40
C PRO A 559 -36.31 -5.71 36.30
N PRO A 560 -37.17 -6.49 36.96
CA PRO A 560 -36.74 -7.59 37.83
C PRO A 560 -36.24 -8.80 37.01
N LEU A 561 -35.05 -9.27 37.36
CA LEU A 561 -34.45 -10.54 36.92
C LEU A 561 -35.06 -11.68 37.72
N TYR A 562 -36.08 -12.37 37.23
CA TYR A 562 -36.31 -13.83 37.38
C TYR A 562 -37.51 -14.25 36.52
N ALA A 563 -37.28 -15.16 35.56
CA ALA A 563 -38.35 -15.90 34.89
C ALA A 563 -38.69 -17.13 35.74
N GLY A 564 -39.89 -17.16 36.33
CA GLY A 564 -40.43 -18.33 37.01
C GLY A 564 -40.68 -19.47 36.01
N ARG A 565 -40.21 -20.67 36.35
CA ARG A 565 -40.61 -21.93 35.70
C ARG A 565 -42.02 -22.31 36.16
N PRO A 566 -42.88 -22.87 35.27
CA PRO A 566 -44.21 -23.32 35.64
C PRO A 566 -44.20 -24.71 36.30
N HIS A 567 -45.10 -24.89 37.27
CA HIS A 567 -45.81 -26.14 37.54
C HIS A 567 -47.22 -26.02 36.97
#